data_AF-A0A9E5A4U4-F1
#
_entry.id   AF-A0A9E5A4U4-F1
#
_cell.length_a   1.000
_cell.length_b   1.000
_cell.length_c   1.000
_cell.angle_alpha   90.00
_cell.angle_beta   90.00
_cell.angle_gamma   90.00
#
_symmetry.space_group_name_H-M   'P 1'
#
loop_
_entity.id
_entity.type
_entity.pdbx_description
1 polymer ?
#
loop_
_entity_poly.entity_id
_entity_poly.type
_entity_poly.pdbx_seq_one_letter_code
_entity_poly.pdbx_strand_id
1 'polypeptide(L)' 'MDLIRTIGSDRILFGSDYPWINPRKDIERINGLNISDNDKKLILGENAARLFNLK' A
#
# COMPACT_ATOMS: atom_id res chain seq x y z
N MET A 1 -8.17 12.22 9.74
CA MET A 1 -9.06 11.06 9.85
C MET A 1 -8.67 10.08 8.74
N ASP A 2 -8.65 8.80 9.06
CA ASP A 2 -7.89 7.73 8.42
C ASP A 2 -8.21 7.54 6.92
N LEU A 3 -7.33 8.01 6.02
CA LEU A 3 -7.49 7.97 4.55
C LEU A 3 -7.95 6.59 4.07
N ILE A 4 -7.37 5.54 4.65
CA ILE A 4 -7.67 4.14 4.34
C ILE A 4 -9.13 3.82 4.64
N ARG A 5 -9.68 4.31 5.75
CA ARG A 5 -11.09 4.09 6.11
C ARG A 5 -12.05 4.91 5.25
N THR A 6 -11.64 6.10 4.82
CA THR A 6 -12.48 6.97 3.99
C THR A 6 -12.56 6.49 2.54
N ILE A 7 -11.44 6.05 1.98
CA ILE A 7 -11.34 5.70 0.55
C ILE A 7 -11.52 4.19 0.31
N GLY A 8 -11.20 3.35 1.29
CA GLY A 8 -11.09 1.90 1.10
C GLY A 8 -9.70 1.51 0.65
N SER A 9 -9.15 0.46 1.25
CA SER A 9 -7.81 -0.06 0.95
C SER A 9 -7.67 -0.54 -0.49
N ASP A 10 -8.76 -0.96 -1.14
CA ASP A 10 -8.81 -1.46 -2.52
C ASP A 10 -8.56 -0.38 -3.59
N ARG A 11 -8.56 0.90 -3.20
CA ARG A 11 -8.32 2.07 -4.08
C ARG A 11 -7.01 2.79 -3.82
N ILE A 12 -6.11 2.19 -3.03
CA ILE A 12 -4.82 2.78 -2.64
C ILE A 12 -3.67 1.91 -3.15
N LEU A 13 -2.67 2.53 -3.77
CA LEU A 13 -1.47 1.85 -4.26
C LEU A 13 -0.23 2.39 -3.53
N PHE A 14 0.69 1.51 -3.17
CA PHE A 14 2.04 1.89 -2.77
C PHE A 14 2.85 2.40 -3.97
N GLY A 15 3.53 3.53 -3.79
CA GLY A 15 4.52 4.07 -4.71
C GLY A 15 5.74 4.53 -3.91
N SER A 16 6.93 4.16 -4.36
CA SER A 16 8.15 4.28 -3.56
C SER A 16 8.91 5.60 -3.72
N ASP A 17 8.64 6.36 -4.79
CA ASP A 17 9.38 7.58 -5.16
C ASP A 17 10.93 7.39 -5.15
N TYR A 18 11.40 6.18 -5.48
CA TYR A 18 12.82 5.89 -5.63
C TYR A 18 13.37 6.62 -6.88
N PRO A 19 14.55 7.28 -6.81
CA PRO A 19 15.60 7.16 -5.78
C PRO A 19 15.54 8.17 -4.63
N TRP A 20 14.50 8.99 -4.53
CA TRP A 20 14.41 10.06 -3.52
C TRP A 20 14.10 9.52 -2.12
N ILE A 21 13.27 8.47 -2.03
CA ILE A 21 12.88 7.84 -0.77
C ILE A 21 13.38 6.39 -0.72
N ASN A 22 13.77 5.93 0.48
CA ASN A 22 14.14 4.53 0.70
C ASN A 22 12.88 3.68 0.86
N PRO A 23 12.54 2.79 -0.11
CA PRO A 23 11.29 2.05 -0.10
C PRO A 23 11.12 1.16 1.14
N ARG A 24 12.23 0.69 1.74
CA ARG A 24 12.21 -0.14 2.94
C ARG A 24 11.50 0.56 4.10
N LYS A 25 11.77 1.86 4.29
CA LYS A 25 11.20 2.63 5.40
C LYS A 25 9.68 2.78 5.27
N ASP A 26 9.18 2.97 4.05
CA ASP A 26 7.75 3.08 3.81
C ASP A 26 7.03 1.74 3.96
N ILE A 27 7.65 0.65 3.49
CA ILE A 27 7.12 -0.70 3.71
C ILE A 27 7.03 -1.02 5.21
N GLU A 28 8.06 -0.71 5.99
CA GLU A 28 8.05 -0.86 7.45
C GLU A 28 6.93 -0.02 8.10
N ARG A 29 6.74 1.22 7.64
CA ARG A 29 5.66 2.09 8.11
C ARG A 29 4.28 1.49 7.82
N ILE A 30 4.03 0.98 6.61
CA ILE A 30 2.77 0.35 6.24
C ILE A 30 2.52 -0.90 7.07
N ASN A 31 3.56 -1.72 7.28
CA ASN A 31 3.46 -2.93 8.10
C ASN A 31 3.12 -2.64 9.56
N GLY A 32 3.57 -1.50 10.09
CA GLY A 32 3.26 -1.02 11.44
C GLY A 32 1.87 -0.39 11.62
N LEU A 33 1.08 -0.19 10.55
CA LEU A 33 -0.28 0.35 10.67
C LEU A 33 -1.21 -0.65 11.38
N ASN A 34 -2.10 -0.11 12.21
CA ASN A 34 -3.16 -0.88 12.88
C ASN A 34 -4.38 -1.08 11.95
N ILE A 35 -4.15 -1.80 10.85
CA ILE A 35 -5.15 -2.22 9.85
C ILE A 35 -4.98 -3.72 9.59
N SER A 36 -5.94 -4.35 8.91
CA SER A 36 -5.88 -5.78 8.64
C SER A 36 -4.70 -6.14 7.74
N ASP A 37 -4.19 -7.37 7.86
CA ASP A 37 -3.13 -7.85 6.97
C ASP A 37 -3.59 -7.89 5.50
N ASN A 38 -4.88 -8.08 5.27
CA ASN A 38 -5.47 -7.99 3.94
C ASN A 38 -5.38 -6.57 3.36
N ASP A 39 -5.68 -5.54 4.16
CA ASP A 39 -5.53 -4.14 3.72
C ASP A 39 -4.08 -3.80 3.38
N LYS A 40 -3.12 -4.31 4.17
CA LYS A 40 -1.69 -4.14 3.89
C LYS A 40 -1.30 -4.78 2.55
N LYS A 41 -1.76 -6.00 2.26
CA LYS A 41 -1.50 -6.70 0.98
C LYS A 41 -2.08 -5.95 -0.21
N LEU A 42 -3.31 -5.46 -0.09
CA LEU A 42 -3.97 -4.63 -1.11
C LEU A 42 -3.11 -3.42 -1.46
N ILE A 43 -2.68 -2.66 -0.44
CA ILE A 43 -1.88 -1.44 -0.60
C ILE A 43 -0.49 -1.73 -1.15
N LEU A 44 0.21 -2.75 -0.61
CA LEU A 44 1.60 -3.04 -0.94
C LEU A 44 1.79 -3.68 -2.33
N GLY A 45 0.76 -4.29 -2.92
CA GLY A 45 0.93 -4.88 -4.25
C GLY A 45 -0.30 -5.44 -4.93
N GLU A 46 -1.29 -6.00 -4.21
CA GLU A 46 -2.40 -6.70 -4.87
C GLU A 46 -3.28 -5.75 -5.70
N ASN A 47 -3.48 -4.49 -5.25
CA ASN A 47 -4.19 -3.50 -6.05
C ASN A 47 -3.44 -3.15 -7.33
N ALA A 48 -2.11 -2.99 -7.26
CA ALA A 48 -1.29 -2.71 -8.42
C ALA A 48 -1.29 -3.91 -9.39
N ALA A 49 -1.17 -5.14 -8.86
CA ALA A 49 -1.24 -6.35 -9.67
C ALA A 49 -2.59 -6.46 -10.41
N ARG A 50 -3.71 -6.20 -9.73
CA ARG A 50 -5.04 -6.16 -10.35
C ARG A 50 -5.17 -5.05 -11.40
N LEU A 51 -4.73 -3.83 -11.08
CA LEU A 51 -4.89 -2.66 -11.95
C LEU A 51 -4.03 -2.77 -13.22
N PHE A 52 -2.80 -3.26 -13.07
CA PHE A 52 -1.84 -3.37 -14.17
C PHE A 52 -1.80 -4.77 -14.80
N ASN A 53 -2.69 -5.68 -14.39
CA ASN A 53 -2.79 -7.05 -14.90
C ASN A 53 -1.45 -7.82 -14.83
N LEU A 54 -0.80 -7.76 -13.67
CA LEU A 54 0.46 -8.45 -13.40
C LEU A 54 0.20 -9.90 -12.97
N LYS A 55 1.06 -10.83 -13.42
CA LYS A 55 0.97 -12.27 -13.14
C LYS A 55 1.67 -12.66 -11.85
#